data_AF-A0A8J6B743-F1
#
_entry.id   AF-A0A8J6B743-F1
#
_cell.length_a   1.000
_cell.length_b   1.000
_cell.length_c   1.000
_cell.angle_alpha   90.00
_cell.angle_beta   90.00
_cell.angle_gamma   90.00
#
_symmetry.space_group_name_H-M   'P 1'
#
loop_
_entity.id
_entity.type
_entity.pdbx_description
1 polymer ?
#
loop_
_entity_poly.entity_id
_entity_poly.type
_entity_poly.pdbx_seq_one_letter_code
_entity_poly.pdbx_strand_id
1 'polypeptide(L)'
;MADKLEDIRPELVKCCSEALILELLDDLRRQKILSKLEVESITQASTLRAEKCRQLINTVIGKGNYSCNVLLQKIREKDPALSENLGLTV
;
A
#
# COMPACT_ATOMS: atom_id res chain seq x y z
N MET A 1 4.79 -4.80 13.18
CA MET A 1 3.67 -4.28 12.33
C MET A 1 4.14 -4.14 10.89
N ALA A 2 5.33 -3.57 10.65
CA ALA A 2 5.99 -3.64 9.34
C ALA A 2 6.25 -5.09 8.86
N ASP A 3 6.64 -6.00 9.75
CA ASP A 3 6.95 -7.40 9.40
C ASP A 3 5.72 -8.13 8.80
N LYS A 4 4.55 -7.94 9.42
CA LYS A 4 3.28 -8.47 8.89
C LYS A 4 2.99 -7.95 7.50
N LEU A 5 3.31 -6.67 7.23
CA LEU A 5 3.07 -6.04 5.93
C LEU A 5 4.00 -6.62 4.84
N GLU A 6 5.23 -6.96 5.21
CA GLU A 6 6.19 -7.63 4.30
C GLU A 6 5.73 -9.05 3.94
N ASP A 7 5.21 -9.80 4.91
CA ASP A 7 4.67 -11.15 4.69
C ASP A 7 3.47 -11.15 3.74
N ILE A 8 2.56 -10.19 3.88
CA ILE A 8 1.37 -10.08 3.03
C ILE A 8 1.61 -9.31 1.71
N ARG A 9 2.80 -8.71 1.53
CA ARG A 9 3.19 -7.95 0.34
C ARG A 9 2.87 -8.68 -0.99
N PRO A 10 3.22 -9.96 -1.20
CA PRO A 10 2.94 -10.63 -2.48
C PRO A 10 1.45 -10.85 -2.74
N GLU A 11 0.65 -11.12 -1.71
CA GLU A 11 -0.81 -11.26 -1.84
C GLU A 11 -1.47 -9.91 -2.10
N LEU A 12 -1.05 -8.87 -1.37
CA LEU A 12 -1.48 -7.49 -1.63
C LEU A 12 -1.21 -7.09 -3.07
N VAL A 13 -0.01 -7.37 -3.57
CA VAL A 13 0.37 -7.05 -4.95
C VAL A 13 -0.47 -7.81 -5.98
N LYS A 14 -0.90 -9.05 -5.67
CA LYS A 14 -1.80 -9.81 -6.54
C LYS A 14 -3.21 -9.23 -6.56
N CYS A 15 -3.76 -8.91 -5.40
CA CYS A 15 -5.14 -8.49 -5.26
C CYS A 15 -5.36 -6.98 -5.45
N CYS A 16 -4.33 -6.15 -5.26
CA CYS A 16 -4.40 -4.73 -5.54
C CYS A 16 -4.67 -4.49 -7.03
N SER A 17 -5.83 -3.92 -7.29
CA SER A 17 -6.21 -3.37 -8.59
C SER A 17 -5.52 -2.01 -8.79
N GLU A 18 -5.35 -1.60 -10.04
CA GLU A 18 -4.72 -0.31 -10.36
C GLU A 18 -5.45 0.88 -9.69
N ALA A 19 -6.78 0.84 -9.66
CA ALA A 19 -7.60 1.82 -8.96
C ALA A 19 -7.27 1.89 -7.45
N LEU A 20 -7.11 0.72 -6.81
CA LEU A 20 -6.76 0.61 -5.39
C LEU A 20 -5.37 1.19 -5.11
N ILE A 21 -4.41 0.97 -6.00
CA ILE A 21 -3.05 1.53 -5.90
C ILE A 21 -3.07 3.05 -6.01
N LEU A 22 -3.84 3.59 -6.97
CA LEU A 22 -3.99 5.03 -7.15
C LEU A 22 -4.68 5.68 -5.94
N GLU A 23 -5.73 5.06 -5.41
CA GLU A 23 -6.39 5.53 -4.19
C GLU A 23 -5.45 5.51 -2.98
N LEU A 24 -4.69 4.44 -2.79
CA LEU A 24 -3.70 4.35 -1.72
C LEU A 24 -2.62 5.43 -1.87
N LEU A 25 -2.12 5.68 -3.07
CA LEU A 25 -1.19 6.77 -3.36
C LEU A 25 -1.79 8.13 -2.99
N ASP A 26 -3.04 8.39 -3.38
CA ASP A 26 -3.73 9.64 -3.07
C ASP A 26 -3.98 9.81 -1.57
N ASP A 27 -4.38 8.76 -0.86
CA ASP A 27 -4.59 8.79 0.59
C ASP A 27 -3.28 9.02 1.35
N LEU A 28 -2.21 8.31 0.98
CA LEU A 28 -0.88 8.51 1.56
C LEU A 28 -0.35 9.92 1.28
N ARG A 29 -0.63 10.47 0.09
CA ARG A 29 -0.33 11.88 -0.25
C ARG A 29 -1.16 12.85 0.59
N ARG A 30 -2.46 12.61 0.77
CA ARG A 30 -3.35 13.45 1.60
C ARG A 30 -2.90 13.49 3.05
N GLN A 31 -2.43 12.36 3.58
CA GLN A 31 -1.87 12.28 4.93
C GLN A 31 -0.46 12.87 5.04
N LYS A 32 0.11 13.43 3.96
CA LYS A 32 1.48 13.95 3.88
C LYS A 32 2.55 12.92 4.23
N ILE A 33 2.23 11.63 4.08
CA ILE A 33 3.18 10.52 4.27
C ILE A 33 4.11 10.43 3.06
N LEU A 34 3.53 10.57 1.86
CA LEU A 34 4.25 10.63 0.59
C LEU A 34 4.29 12.05 0.05
N SER A 35 5.48 12.48 -0.36
CA SER A 35 5.63 13.71 -1.14
C SER A 35 5.17 13.50 -2.58
N LYS A 36 4.76 14.57 -3.27
CA LYS A 36 4.40 14.52 -4.70
C LYS A 36 5.47 13.81 -5.54
N LEU A 37 6.75 14.13 -5.28
CA LEU A 37 7.89 13.51 -5.95
C LEU A 37 7.97 11.99 -5.75
N GLU A 38 7.61 11.49 -4.56
CA GLU A 38 7.61 10.05 -4.30
C GLU A 38 6.44 9.36 -4.99
N VAL A 39 5.26 9.98 -4.97
CA VAL A 39 4.07 9.49 -5.69
C VAL A 39 4.36 9.41 -7.20
N GLU A 40 4.93 10.47 -7.77
CA GLU A 40 5.33 10.49 -9.18
C GLU A 40 6.42 9.46 -9.46
N SER A 41 7.42 9.33 -8.59
CA SER A 41 8.47 8.32 -8.74
C SER A 41 7.90 6.90 -8.74
N ILE A 42 6.98 6.57 -7.82
CA ILE A 42 6.33 5.24 -7.78
C ILE A 42 5.47 5.02 -9.04
N THR A 43 4.77 6.06 -9.49
CA THR A 43 3.87 5.99 -10.66
C THR A 43 4.66 5.85 -11.96
N GLN A 44 5.82 6.50 -12.06
CA GLN A 44 6.71 6.47 -13.23
C GLN A 44 7.69 5.31 -13.21
N ALA A 45 8.07 4.79 -12.04
CA ALA A 45 9.09 3.74 -11.91
C ALA A 45 8.67 2.40 -12.53
N SER A 46 7.37 2.13 -12.72
CA SER A 46 6.95 0.90 -13.37
C SER A 46 5.63 1.01 -14.10
N THR A 47 5.50 0.37 -15.25
CA THR A 47 4.23 0.21 -15.98
C THR A 47 3.37 -0.90 -15.39
N LEU A 48 3.96 -1.86 -14.67
CA LEU A 48 3.23 -2.99 -14.09
C LEU A 48 2.57 -2.58 -12.78
N ARG A 49 1.24 -2.74 -12.68
CA ARG A 49 0.47 -2.53 -11.43
C ARG A 49 1.09 -3.24 -10.23
N ALA A 50 1.57 -4.47 -10.44
CA ALA A 50 2.15 -5.27 -9.38
C ALA A 50 3.43 -4.64 -8.82
N GLU A 51 4.28 -4.11 -9.71
CA GLU A 51 5.53 -3.49 -9.31
C GLU A 51 5.30 -2.10 -8.69
N LYS A 52 4.34 -1.31 -9.21
CA LYS A 52 3.88 -0.07 -8.55
C LYS A 52 3.43 -0.33 -7.12
N CYS A 53 2.64 -1.39 -6.91
CA CYS A 53 2.18 -1.78 -5.58
C CYS A 53 3.34 -2.21 -4.66
N ARG A 54 4.32 -2.94 -5.19
CA ARG A 54 5.54 -3.29 -4.42
C ARG A 54 6.33 -2.07 -4.01
N GLN A 55 6.55 -1.14 -4.94
CA GLN A 55 7.24 0.12 -4.65
C GLN A 55 6.49 0.92 -3.59
N LEU A 56 5.18 1.06 -3.73
CA LEU A 56 4.32 1.70 -2.73
C LEU A 56 4.51 1.10 -1.33
N ILE A 57 4.41 -0.22 -1.22
CA ILE A 57 4.54 -0.93 0.05
C ILE A 57 5.94 -0.73 0.64
N ASN A 58 6.99 -0.85 -0.19
CA ASN A 58 8.37 -0.60 0.25
C ASN A 58 8.56 0.83 0.75
N THR A 59 8.00 1.83 0.06
CA THR A 59 8.06 3.22 0.52
C THR A 59 7.32 3.38 1.86
N VAL A 60 6.14 2.78 1.99
CA VAL A 60 5.35 2.83 3.23
C VAL A 60 6.08 2.19 4.41
N ILE A 61 6.73 1.03 4.19
CA ILE A 61 7.57 0.37 5.20
C ILE A 61 8.75 1.27 5.59
N GLY A 62 9.44 1.85 4.60
CA GLY A 62 10.57 2.75 4.82
C GLY A 62 10.23 4.04 5.57
N LYS A 63 8.97 4.50 5.48
CA LYS A 63 8.48 5.68 6.24
C LYS A 63 8.16 5.36 7.70
N GLY A 64 8.06 4.08 8.07
CA GLY A 64 7.80 3.63 9.43
C GLY A 64 6.37 3.17 9.68
N ASN A 65 6.15 2.64 10.89
CA ASN A 65 4.92 1.90 11.24
C ASN A 65 3.62 2.71 11.10
N TYR A 66 3.65 4.04 11.24
CA TYR A 66 2.46 4.89 11.07
C TYR A 66 1.86 4.74 9.67
N SER A 67 2.71 4.79 8.66
CA SER A 67 2.34 4.65 7.26
C SER A 67 1.77 3.27 6.96
N CYS A 68 2.39 2.22 7.52
CA CYS A 68 1.90 0.84 7.41
C CYS A 68 0.49 0.72 7.98
N ASN A 69 0.24 1.32 9.15
CA ASN A 69 -1.08 1.27 9.79
C ASN A 69 -2.16 1.96 8.94
N VAL A 70 -1.82 3.11 8.35
CA VAL A 70 -2.73 3.83 7.44
C VAL A 70 -3.07 2.99 6.21
N LEU A 71 -2.07 2.35 5.59
CA LEU A 71 -2.27 1.49 4.43
C LEU A 71 -3.17 0.29 4.78
N LEU A 72 -2.91 -0.36 5.91
CA LEU A 72 -3.73 -1.47 6.42
C LEU A 72 -5.18 -1.05 6.70
N GLN A 73 -5.37 0.10 7.34
CA GLN A 73 -6.70 0.63 7.61
C GLN A 73 -7.47 0.87 6.30
N LYS A 74 -6.81 1.44 5.29
CA LYS A 74 -7.41 1.70 3.98
C LYS A 74 -7.78 0.42 3.25
N ILE A 75 -6.92 -0.60 3.30
CA ILE A 75 -7.24 -1.93 2.77
C ILE A 75 -8.47 -2.50 3.47
N ARG A 76 -8.54 -2.41 4.82
CA ARG A 76 -9.69 -2.89 5.59
C ARG A 76 -10.98 -2.13 5.26
N GLU A 77 -10.91 -0.82 5.04
CA GLU A 77 -12.06 0.02 4.67
C GLU A 77 -12.55 -0.27 3.24
N LYS A 78 -11.63 -0.52 2.31
CA LYS A 78 -11.95 -0.71 0.89
C LYS A 78 -12.29 -2.16 0.55
N ASP A 79 -11.60 -3.09 1.17
CA ASP A 79 -11.73 -4.51 0.94
C ASP A 79 -11.57 -5.30 2.25
N PRO A 80 -12.64 -5.36 3.06
CA PRO A 80 -12.62 -6.10 4.30
C PRO A 80 -12.39 -7.59 4.09
N ALA A 81 -12.86 -8.16 2.96
CA ALA A 81 -12.62 -9.56 2.60
C ALA A 81 -11.13 -9.81 2.33
N LEU A 82 -10.44 -8.88 1.68
CA LEU A 82 -8.99 -8.94 1.54
C LEU A 82 -8.29 -8.88 2.89
N SER A 83 -8.73 -8.00 3.79
CA SER A 83 -8.13 -7.90 5.12
C SER A 83 -8.29 -9.18 5.94
N GLU A 84 -9.43 -9.86 5.82
CA GLU A 84 -9.64 -11.19 6.42
C GLU A 84 -8.77 -12.26 5.76
N ASN A 85 -8.67 -12.27 4.42
CA ASN A 85 -7.84 -13.23 3.69
C ASN A 85 -6.34 -13.07 4.03
N LEU A 86 -5.90 -11.85 4.30
CA LEU A 86 -4.51 -11.53 4.68
C LEU A 86 -4.24 -11.72 6.18
N GLY A 87 -5.22 -12.16 6.97
CA GLY A 87 -5.07 -12.36 8.42
C GLY A 87 -4.77 -11.07 9.19
N LEU A 88 -5.21 -9.93 8.66
CA LEU A 88 -5.06 -8.62 9.30
C LEU A 88 -6.09 -8.35 10.40
N THR A 89 -7.00 -9.30 10.61
CA THR A 89 -7.98 -9.32 11.68
C THR A 89 -7.27 -9.48 13.02
N VAL A 90 -7.25 -8.40 13.80
CA VAL A 90 -7.06 -8.43 15.26
C VAL A 90 -8.35 -7.94 15.90
#